data_AF-A0A7S2DCX5-F1
#
_entry.id   AF-A0A7S2DCX5-F1
#
_cell.length_a   1.000
_cell.length_b   1.000
_cell.length_c   1.000
_cell.angle_alpha   90.00
_cell.angle_beta   90.00
_cell.angle_gamma   90.00
#
_symmetry.space_group_name_H-M   'P 1'
#
loop_
_entity.id
_entity.type
_entity.pdbx_description
1 polymer ?
#
loop_
_entity_poly.entity_id
_entity_poly.type
_entity_poly.pdbx_seq_one_letter_code
_entity_poly.pdbx_strand_id
1 'polypeptide(L)'
;VSGIAPLPTAKNIVVCCSKGPKSLVALSYLAEALGGDTIIHAVEGGITAWDLMGLPTEDVVDPSSIAPARAVDLLEVSSIPPNVDYSEWPVWSCPAWPDPGGRFEESKWWESRPGAAEERCVITRGQATLTLPGNMNPVVIQAGDWVVFRKGFVCSWNVDEEISKHYQYFDKEGGQWNGQLPS
;
A
#
# COMPACT_ATOMS: atom_id res chain seq x y z
N VAL A 1 -36.68 24.16 2.66
CA VAL A 1 -36.13 22.90 2.10
C VAL A 1 -35.60 23.20 0.71
N SER A 2 -34.37 23.70 0.64
CA SER A 2 -33.80 24.23 -0.60
C SER A 2 -32.35 23.74 -0.65
N GLY A 3 -32.07 22.76 -1.51
CA GLY A 3 -30.74 22.14 -1.57
C GLY A 3 -30.65 20.80 -2.31
N ILE A 4 -31.78 20.26 -2.80
CA ILE A 4 -31.73 19.06 -3.65
C ILE A 4 -31.36 19.53 -5.06
N ALA A 5 -30.18 19.12 -5.53
CA ALA A 5 -29.76 19.33 -6.92
C ALA A 5 -30.78 18.67 -7.88
N PRO A 6 -30.99 19.24 -9.08
CA PRO A 6 -31.90 18.64 -10.05
C PRO A 6 -31.47 17.21 -10.38
N LEU A 7 -32.46 16.34 -10.62
CA LEU A 7 -32.20 14.95 -11.00
C LEU A 7 -31.43 14.87 -12.34
N PRO A 8 -30.51 13.90 -12.48
CA PRO A 8 -29.74 13.72 -13.70
C PRO A 8 -30.63 13.34 -14.89
N THR A 9 -30.30 13.84 -16.07
CA THR A 9 -31.01 13.55 -17.34
C THR A 9 -30.29 12.53 -18.23
N ALA A 10 -29.21 11.93 -17.74
CA ALA A 10 -28.42 10.95 -18.48
C ALA A 10 -29.19 9.64 -18.68
N LYS A 11 -29.07 9.02 -19.87
CA LYS A 11 -29.69 7.73 -20.19
C LYS A 11 -29.04 6.54 -19.49
N ASN A 12 -27.77 6.67 -19.11
CA ASN A 12 -27.03 5.63 -18.39
C ASN A 12 -26.42 6.27 -17.15
N ILE A 13 -26.78 5.75 -15.98
CA ILE A 13 -26.34 6.27 -14.69
C ILE A 13 -25.66 5.14 -13.93
N VAL A 14 -24.46 5.38 -13.45
CA VAL A 14 -23.74 4.45 -12.58
C VAL A 14 -23.75 5.03 -11.16
N VAL A 15 -24.23 4.25 -10.20
CA VAL A 15 -24.20 4.60 -8.79
C VAL A 15 -23.19 3.73 -8.05
N CYS A 16 -22.41 4.36 -7.18
CA CYS A 16 -21.46 3.67 -6.32
C CYS A 16 -21.52 4.24 -4.90
N CYS A 17 -21.07 3.45 -3.94
CA CYS A 17 -20.74 3.91 -2.59
C CYS A 17 -19.48 3.18 -2.13
N SER A 18 -19.09 3.31 -0.86
CA SER A 18 -17.89 2.64 -0.35
C SER A 18 -17.85 1.13 -0.63
N LYS A 19 -18.89 0.39 -0.21
CA LYS A 19 -18.92 -1.09 -0.28
C LYS A 19 -20.09 -1.69 -1.06
N GLY A 20 -21.00 -0.87 -1.59
CA GLY A 20 -22.17 -1.32 -2.38
C GLY A 20 -23.58 -1.18 -1.75
N PRO A 21 -23.83 -1.42 -0.44
CA PRO A 21 -25.20 -1.47 0.08
C PRO A 21 -26.01 -0.17 -0.07
N LYS A 22 -25.36 0.99 0.07
CA LYS A 22 -26.04 2.30 -0.06
C LYS A 22 -26.36 2.64 -1.51
N SER A 23 -25.58 2.14 -2.47
CA SER A 23 -25.83 2.37 -3.89
C SER A 23 -27.02 1.56 -4.42
N LEU A 24 -27.38 0.44 -3.77
CA LEU A 24 -28.63 -0.28 -4.09
C LEU A 24 -29.88 0.52 -3.70
N VAL A 25 -29.84 1.20 -2.55
CA VAL A 25 -30.93 2.10 -2.12
C VAL A 25 -31.04 3.33 -3.02
N ALA A 26 -29.91 3.88 -3.45
CA ALA A 26 -29.90 4.98 -4.41
C ALA A 26 -30.42 4.54 -5.79
N LEU A 27 -30.07 3.33 -6.24
CA LEU A 27 -30.56 2.75 -7.49
C LEU A 27 -32.08 2.62 -7.47
N SER A 28 -32.67 2.05 -6.40
CA SER A 28 -34.13 1.92 -6.32
C SER A 28 -34.83 3.27 -6.34
N TYR A 29 -34.31 4.25 -5.60
CA TYR A 29 -34.85 5.60 -5.58
C TYR A 29 -34.79 6.29 -6.96
N LEU A 30 -33.67 6.19 -7.66
CA LEU A 30 -33.49 6.79 -8.98
C LEU A 30 -34.32 6.08 -10.05
N ALA A 31 -34.47 4.75 -9.97
CA ALA A 31 -35.30 3.99 -10.89
C ALA A 31 -36.78 4.42 -10.80
N GLU A 32 -37.28 4.63 -9.57
CA GLU A 32 -38.63 5.15 -9.33
C GLU A 32 -38.79 6.60 -9.78
N ALA A 33 -37.78 7.45 -9.53
CA ALA A 33 -37.87 8.89 -9.80
C ALA A 33 -37.68 9.26 -11.27
N LEU A 34 -36.85 8.53 -12.03
CA LEU A 34 -36.50 8.87 -13.41
C LEU A 34 -37.36 8.15 -14.44
N GLY A 35 -37.73 6.88 -14.19
CA GLY A 35 -38.53 6.07 -15.11
C GLY A 35 -38.00 6.00 -16.56
N GLY A 36 -38.76 5.35 -17.45
CA GLY A 36 -38.51 5.34 -18.90
C GLY A 36 -37.25 4.59 -19.36
N ASP A 37 -36.62 5.08 -20.44
CA ASP A 37 -35.46 4.46 -21.11
C ASP A 37 -34.12 4.63 -20.34
N THR A 38 -34.16 5.08 -19.08
CA THR A 38 -32.96 5.34 -18.28
C THR A 38 -32.48 4.05 -17.63
N ILE A 39 -31.24 3.68 -17.91
CA ILE A 39 -30.59 2.48 -17.35
C ILE A 39 -29.71 2.90 -16.17
N ILE A 40 -29.93 2.29 -15.02
CA ILE A 40 -29.17 2.58 -13.80
C ILE A 40 -28.45 1.32 -13.34
N HIS A 41 -27.13 1.43 -13.14
CA HIS A 41 -26.28 0.34 -12.69
C HIS A 41 -25.66 0.66 -11.34
N ALA A 42 -25.59 -0.34 -10.46
CA ALA A 42 -24.81 -0.25 -9.23
C ALA A 42 -23.45 -0.92 -9.44
N VAL A 43 -22.37 -0.27 -9.00
CA VAL A 43 -21.05 -0.87 -8.96
C VAL A 43 -21.00 -1.91 -7.83
N GLU A 44 -20.86 -3.18 -8.21
CA GLU A 44 -20.71 -4.28 -7.26
C GLU A 44 -19.41 -4.12 -6.45
N GLY A 45 -19.51 -4.27 -5.12
CA GLY A 45 -18.38 -4.03 -4.21
C GLY A 45 -18.02 -2.56 -4.01
N GLY A 46 -18.66 -1.63 -4.72
CA GLY A 46 -18.45 -0.19 -4.58
C GLY A 46 -17.05 0.28 -4.99
N ILE A 47 -16.67 1.47 -4.52
CA ILE A 47 -15.34 2.05 -4.81
C ILE A 47 -14.20 1.22 -4.21
N THR A 48 -14.44 0.43 -3.15
CA THR A 48 -13.43 -0.49 -2.62
C THR A 48 -13.04 -1.58 -3.62
N ALA A 49 -14.01 -2.14 -4.35
CA ALA A 49 -13.68 -3.11 -5.41
C ALA A 49 -12.97 -2.44 -6.59
N TRP A 50 -13.37 -1.21 -6.94
CA TRP A 50 -12.72 -0.40 -7.98
C TRP A 50 -11.24 -0.13 -7.66
N ASP A 51 -10.96 0.25 -6.41
CA ASP A 51 -9.62 0.51 -5.90
C ASP A 51 -8.75 -0.76 -5.85
N LEU A 52 -9.32 -1.87 -5.35
CA LEU A 52 -8.65 -3.18 -5.35
C LEU A 52 -8.27 -3.67 -6.77
N MET A 53 -9.00 -3.23 -7.79
CA MET A 53 -8.70 -3.54 -9.19
C MET A 53 -7.68 -2.57 -9.83
N GLY A 54 -7.21 -1.56 -9.09
CA GLY A 54 -6.24 -0.58 -9.58
C GLY A 54 -6.79 0.31 -10.70
N LEU A 55 -8.11 0.49 -10.76
CA LEU A 55 -8.76 1.30 -11.80
C LEU A 55 -8.56 2.80 -11.51
N PRO A 56 -8.58 3.67 -12.55
CA PRO A 56 -8.35 5.10 -12.38
C PRO A 56 -9.31 5.77 -11.39
N THR A 57 -8.81 6.67 -10.56
CA THR A 57 -9.58 7.50 -9.62
C THR A 57 -9.18 8.98 -9.75
N GLU A 58 -10.10 9.87 -9.37
CA GLU A 58 -9.88 11.32 -9.33
C GLU A 58 -10.00 11.77 -7.87
N ASP A 59 -8.94 12.36 -7.30
CA ASP A 59 -8.95 12.86 -5.92
C ASP A 59 -9.36 14.34 -5.87
N VAL A 60 -10.18 14.71 -4.88
CA VAL A 60 -10.43 16.11 -4.54
C VAL A 60 -9.22 16.61 -3.75
N VAL A 61 -8.41 17.47 -4.37
CA VAL A 61 -7.11 17.90 -3.82
C VAL A 61 -7.31 18.90 -2.67
N ASP A 62 -7.04 18.46 -1.43
CA ASP A 62 -6.85 19.31 -0.26
C ASP A 62 -5.33 19.35 0.08
N PRO A 63 -4.66 20.52 0.08
CA PRO A 63 -3.24 20.66 0.40
C PRO A 63 -2.83 20.17 1.80
N SER A 64 -3.78 19.89 2.69
CA SER A 64 -3.55 19.35 4.04
C SER A 64 -3.77 17.83 4.15
N SER A 65 -4.22 17.18 3.08
CA SER A 65 -4.56 15.75 3.04
C SER A 65 -3.45 14.95 2.35
N ILE A 66 -2.41 14.62 3.11
CA ILE A 66 -1.39 13.65 2.73
C ILE A 66 -2.09 12.35 2.28
N ALA A 67 -1.82 11.92 1.04
CA ALA A 67 -2.38 10.71 0.46
C ALA A 67 -2.01 9.45 1.26
N PRO A 68 -2.84 8.39 1.29
CA PRO A 68 -2.31 7.07 1.55
C PRO A 68 -1.30 6.77 0.45
N ALA A 69 -0.04 6.64 0.84
CA ALA A 69 1.07 6.21 -0.01
C ALA A 69 0.58 5.09 -0.95
N ARG A 70 0.69 5.28 -2.28
CA ARG A 70 0.46 4.18 -3.23
C ARG A 70 1.37 3.02 -2.79
N ALA A 71 1.03 1.77 -3.08
CA ALA A 71 1.87 0.64 -2.65
C ALA A 71 3.36 0.78 -3.07
N VAL A 72 3.64 1.51 -4.16
CA VAL A 72 4.98 1.90 -4.63
C VAL A 72 5.65 3.00 -3.82
N ASP A 73 4.90 3.83 -3.08
CA ASP A 73 5.43 4.86 -2.17
C ASP A 73 5.85 4.26 -0.81
N LEU A 74 5.45 3.02 -0.52
CA LEU A 74 5.77 2.31 0.73
C LEU A 74 7.08 1.52 0.66
N LEU A 75 7.68 1.39 -0.52
CA LEU A 75 8.95 0.73 -0.76
C LEU A 75 9.85 1.65 -1.57
N GLU A 76 10.99 2.03 -1.00
CA GLU A 76 12.05 2.73 -1.70
C GLU A 76 13.24 1.79 -1.90
N VAL A 77 13.82 1.79 -3.11
CA VAL A 77 15.09 1.14 -3.41
C VAL A 77 15.99 2.16 -4.07
N SER A 78 17.16 2.39 -3.50
CA SER A 78 18.14 3.36 -4.00
C SER A 78 19.57 2.96 -3.62
N SER A 79 20.56 3.76 -4.01
CA SER A 79 21.96 3.55 -3.59
C SER A 79 22.15 3.94 -2.12
N ILE A 80 23.04 3.23 -1.42
CA ILE A 80 23.40 3.54 -0.02
C ILE A 80 23.83 5.01 0.14
N PRO A 81 23.17 5.79 1.01
CA PRO A 81 23.57 7.17 1.26
C PRO A 81 24.96 7.24 1.92
N PRO A 82 25.80 8.23 1.58
CA PRO A 82 27.22 8.26 1.96
C PRO A 82 27.48 8.43 3.47
N ASN A 83 26.48 8.87 4.25
CA ASN A 83 26.61 9.16 5.68
C ASN A 83 25.87 8.14 6.56
N VAL A 84 25.51 6.98 6.02
CA VAL A 84 24.90 5.92 6.79
C VAL A 84 26.00 5.01 7.33
N ASP A 85 26.18 5.04 8.65
CA ASP A 85 26.92 4.01 9.37
C ASP A 85 25.94 2.93 9.85
N TYR A 86 26.04 1.75 9.25
CA TYR A 86 25.18 0.60 9.51
C TYR A 86 25.93 -0.55 10.21
N SER A 87 27.20 -0.38 10.61
CA SER A 87 28.02 -1.48 11.13
C SER A 87 27.46 -2.09 12.42
N GLU A 88 26.82 -1.26 13.25
CA GLU A 88 26.23 -1.65 14.53
C GLU A 88 24.76 -2.11 14.40
N TRP A 89 24.18 -2.04 13.21
CA TRP A 89 22.79 -2.42 13.01
C TRP A 89 22.65 -3.95 13.07
N PRO A 90 21.56 -4.47 13.65
CA PRO A 90 21.26 -5.89 13.61
C PRO A 90 21.32 -6.49 12.20
N VAL A 91 21.80 -7.73 12.11
CA VAL A 91 21.87 -8.47 10.85
C VAL A 91 20.71 -9.47 10.80
N TRP A 92 20.02 -9.48 9.67
CA TRP A 92 19.08 -10.52 9.30
C TRP A 92 19.60 -11.26 8.06
N SER A 93 19.35 -12.57 7.98
CA SER A 93 19.69 -13.39 6.82
C SER A 93 18.59 -14.41 6.53
N CYS A 94 18.46 -14.78 5.26
CA CYS A 94 17.45 -15.73 4.81
C CYS A 94 17.98 -16.61 3.67
N PRO A 95 17.78 -17.94 3.73
CA PRO A 95 18.22 -18.86 2.68
C PRO A 95 17.44 -18.62 1.37
N ALA A 96 18.07 -18.97 0.25
CA ALA A 96 17.38 -18.97 -1.04
C ALA A 96 16.37 -20.10 -1.17
N TRP A 97 15.34 -19.89 -1.98
CA TRP A 97 14.53 -20.99 -2.50
C TRP A 97 15.44 -22.00 -3.24
N PRO A 98 15.27 -23.35 -3.08
CA PRO A 98 14.10 -24.07 -2.59
C PRO A 98 14.03 -24.36 -1.09
N ASP A 99 14.85 -23.70 -0.26
CA ASP A 99 14.62 -23.77 1.19
C ASP A 99 13.21 -23.24 1.50
N PRO A 100 12.41 -23.93 2.35
CA PRO A 100 11.06 -23.48 2.69
C PRO A 100 11.00 -22.08 3.30
N GLY A 101 12.08 -21.62 3.94
CA GLY A 101 12.23 -20.27 4.47
C GLY A 101 12.49 -19.20 3.41
N GLY A 102 12.87 -19.57 2.18
CA GLY A 102 13.19 -18.65 1.09
C GLY A 102 11.97 -18.05 0.37
N ARG A 103 10.75 -18.43 0.77
CA ARG A 103 9.49 -17.81 0.31
C ARG A 103 8.56 -17.58 1.47
N PHE A 104 8.13 -16.33 1.66
CA PHE A 104 7.25 -15.96 2.76
C PHE A 104 6.52 -14.65 2.45
N GLU A 105 5.46 -14.38 3.20
CA GLU A 105 4.81 -13.07 3.21
C GLU A 105 5.36 -12.27 4.38
N GLU A 106 5.92 -11.10 4.10
CA GLU A 106 6.24 -10.12 5.14
C GLU A 106 5.07 -9.16 5.25
N SER A 107 4.48 -9.14 6.44
CA SER A 107 3.40 -8.23 6.76
C SER A 107 3.46 -7.92 8.25
N LYS A 108 3.35 -6.64 8.58
CA LYS A 108 3.00 -6.14 9.92
C LYS A 108 4.10 -6.07 10.97
N TRP A 109 5.37 -5.94 10.59
CA TRP A 109 6.44 -5.62 11.56
C TRP A 109 6.11 -4.42 12.48
N TRP A 110 5.28 -3.47 12.01
CA TRP A 110 4.86 -2.29 12.77
C TRP A 110 3.87 -2.60 13.90
N GLU A 111 3.15 -3.73 13.88
CA GLU A 111 2.19 -4.08 14.94
C GLU A 111 2.90 -4.29 16.29
N SER A 112 4.11 -4.85 16.28
CA SER A 112 4.94 -4.99 17.48
C SER A 112 5.83 -3.77 17.77
N ARG A 113 5.75 -2.71 16.94
CA ARG A 113 6.61 -1.51 17.00
C ARG A 113 5.78 -0.24 16.78
N PRO A 114 4.86 0.11 17.70
CA PRO A 114 3.83 1.13 17.49
C PRO A 114 4.37 2.55 17.19
N GLY A 115 5.62 2.86 17.57
CA GLY A 115 6.29 4.13 17.31
C GLY A 115 7.15 4.18 16.04
N ALA A 116 7.41 3.02 15.41
CA ALA A 116 8.24 2.97 14.22
C ALA A 116 7.39 3.24 12.96
N ALA A 117 7.91 4.12 12.09
CA ALA A 117 7.32 4.51 10.82
C ALA A 117 8.01 3.83 9.63
N GLU A 118 9.31 3.53 9.75
CA GLU A 118 10.12 2.95 8.68
C GLU A 118 11.05 1.84 9.21
N GLU A 119 11.30 0.82 8.40
CA GLU A 119 12.47 -0.06 8.49
C GLU A 119 13.40 0.30 7.34
N ARG A 120 14.64 0.69 7.66
CA ARG A 120 15.67 1.00 6.66
C ARG A 120 16.69 -0.11 6.65
N CYS A 121 17.08 -0.54 5.47
CA CYS A 121 17.93 -1.70 5.27
C CYS A 121 19.07 -1.39 4.32
N VAL A 122 20.23 -1.98 4.61
CA VAL A 122 21.35 -2.11 3.67
C VAL A 122 21.47 -3.58 3.31
N ILE A 123 21.25 -3.92 2.05
CA ILE A 123 21.44 -5.29 1.57
C ILE A 123 22.94 -5.50 1.36
N THR A 124 23.53 -6.43 2.10
CA THR A 124 24.98 -6.69 2.06
C THR A 124 25.35 -7.87 1.20
N ARG A 125 24.40 -8.77 0.94
CA ARG A 125 24.63 -9.99 0.15
C ARG A 125 23.34 -10.50 -0.46
N GLY A 126 23.46 -11.19 -1.60
CA GLY A 126 22.37 -11.92 -2.23
C GLY A 126 21.35 -11.02 -2.92
N GLN A 127 20.18 -11.62 -3.21
CA GLN A 127 19.12 -11.00 -3.97
C GLN A 127 17.76 -11.59 -3.58
N ALA A 128 16.73 -10.75 -3.57
CA ALA A 128 15.35 -11.18 -3.45
C ALA A 128 14.44 -10.39 -4.39
N THR A 129 13.40 -11.06 -4.87
CA THR A 129 12.32 -10.48 -5.65
C THR A 129 11.10 -10.28 -4.74
N LEU A 130 10.65 -9.03 -4.62
CA LEU A 130 9.51 -8.61 -3.83
C LEU A 130 8.30 -8.39 -4.74
N THR A 131 7.20 -9.08 -4.45
CA THR A 131 5.93 -8.90 -5.17
C THR A 131 4.92 -8.23 -4.27
N LEU A 132 4.43 -7.05 -4.67
CA LEU A 132 3.39 -6.34 -3.94
C LEU A 132 2.01 -6.87 -4.34
N PRO A 133 1.03 -6.93 -3.41
CA PRO A 133 -0.34 -7.28 -3.76
C PRO A 133 -0.90 -6.39 -4.86
N GLY A 134 -1.44 -7.00 -5.92
CA GLY A 134 -2.04 -6.27 -7.05
C GLY A 134 -1.04 -5.60 -8.01
N ASN A 135 0.27 -5.67 -7.74
CA ASN A 135 1.30 -5.15 -8.64
C ASN A 135 1.80 -6.26 -9.57
N MET A 136 1.80 -6.00 -10.88
CA MET A 136 2.32 -6.94 -11.88
C MET A 136 3.84 -6.82 -12.10
N ASN A 137 4.49 -5.80 -11.53
CA ASN A 137 5.93 -5.55 -11.67
C ASN A 137 6.64 -5.82 -10.33
N PRO A 138 7.30 -6.97 -10.17
CA PRO A 138 8.10 -7.26 -8.99
C PRO A 138 9.28 -6.28 -8.86
N VAL A 139 9.68 -6.01 -7.62
CA VAL A 139 10.84 -5.19 -7.30
C VAL A 139 11.98 -6.12 -6.88
N VAL A 140 13.13 -6.01 -7.53
CA VAL A 140 14.33 -6.76 -7.14
C VAL A 140 15.16 -5.91 -6.20
N ILE A 141 15.58 -6.51 -5.09
CA ILE A 141 16.58 -5.94 -4.17
C ILE A 141 17.81 -6.84 -4.15
N GLN A 142 18.99 -6.25 -4.10
CA GLN A 142 20.27 -6.95 -4.19
C GLN A 142 21.37 -6.27 -3.37
N ALA A 143 22.50 -6.96 -3.20
CA ALA A 143 23.66 -6.42 -2.52
C ALA A 143 24.05 -5.02 -3.06
N GLY A 144 24.22 -4.06 -2.15
CA GLY A 144 24.50 -2.65 -2.47
C GLY A 144 23.27 -1.74 -2.48
N ASP A 145 22.07 -2.30 -2.34
CA ASP A 145 20.85 -1.51 -2.25
C ASP A 145 20.59 -0.99 -0.84
N TRP A 146 20.11 0.25 -0.79
CA TRP A 146 19.40 0.82 0.33
C TRP A 146 17.90 0.65 0.12
N VAL A 147 17.24 0.03 1.10
CA VAL A 147 15.82 -0.30 1.01
C VAL A 147 15.07 0.31 2.18
N VAL A 148 14.01 1.06 1.93
CA VAL A 148 13.13 1.60 2.97
C VAL A 148 11.76 0.97 2.85
N PHE A 149 11.38 0.20 3.87
CA PHE A 149 10.04 -0.31 4.06
C PHE A 149 9.26 0.62 4.97
N ARG A 150 8.26 1.32 4.44
CA ARG A 150 7.38 2.18 5.25
C ARG A 150 6.27 1.36 5.88
N LYS A 151 5.79 1.80 7.04
CA LYS A 151 4.65 1.20 7.74
C LYS A 151 3.46 1.03 6.78
N GLY A 152 2.86 -0.16 6.80
CA GLY A 152 1.76 -0.53 5.89
C GLY A 152 2.24 -1.31 4.66
N PHE A 153 3.55 -1.43 4.44
CA PHE A 153 4.11 -2.24 3.37
C PHE A 153 3.80 -3.73 3.58
N VAL A 154 3.20 -4.36 2.57
CA VAL A 154 2.92 -5.80 2.53
C VAL A 154 3.47 -6.34 1.23
N CYS A 155 4.23 -7.44 1.29
CA CYS A 155 4.74 -8.09 0.08
C CYS A 155 4.99 -9.58 0.28
N SER A 156 5.03 -10.29 -0.83
CA SER A 156 5.57 -11.64 -0.90
C SER A 156 7.05 -11.58 -1.28
N TRP A 157 7.88 -12.28 -0.52
CA TRP A 157 9.30 -12.45 -0.77
C TRP A 157 9.56 -13.74 -1.54
N ASN A 158 10.38 -13.65 -2.57
CA ASN A 158 11.07 -14.78 -3.19
C ASN A 158 12.57 -14.52 -3.10
N VAL A 159 13.27 -15.22 -2.21
CA VAL A 159 14.72 -15.11 -2.07
C VAL A 159 15.39 -15.92 -3.18
N ASP A 160 15.97 -15.20 -4.14
CA ASP A 160 16.60 -15.76 -5.34
C ASP A 160 18.00 -16.32 -5.01
N GLU A 161 18.73 -15.60 -4.18
CA GLU A 161 20.06 -15.95 -3.65
C GLU A 161 20.10 -15.64 -2.15
N GLU A 162 20.81 -16.44 -1.34
CA GLU A 162 20.84 -16.25 0.11
C GLU A 162 21.18 -14.79 0.46
N ILE A 163 20.21 -14.12 1.08
CA ILE A 163 20.21 -12.68 1.26
C ILE A 163 20.56 -12.33 2.70
N SER A 164 21.37 -11.27 2.88
CA SER A 164 21.69 -10.70 4.18
C SER A 164 21.47 -9.19 4.15
N LYS A 165 20.92 -8.63 5.24
CA LYS A 165 20.73 -7.19 5.40
C LYS A 165 21.08 -6.72 6.80
N HIS A 166 21.65 -5.52 6.90
CA HIS A 166 21.56 -4.72 8.13
C HIS A 166 20.24 -3.97 8.12
N TYR A 167 19.60 -3.82 9.29
CA TYR A 167 18.33 -3.11 9.38
C TYR A 167 18.21 -2.31 10.67
N GLN A 168 17.51 -1.17 10.59
CA GLN A 168 17.16 -0.35 11.74
C GLN A 168 15.80 0.29 11.53
N TYR A 169 15.03 0.42 12.62
CA TYR A 169 13.73 1.07 12.60
C TYR A 169 13.86 2.56 12.94
N PHE A 170 13.01 3.37 12.33
CA PHE A 170 12.98 4.82 12.51
C PHE A 170 11.57 5.31 12.80
N ASP A 171 11.44 6.35 13.60
CA ASP A 171 10.18 7.04 13.85
C ASP A 171 9.81 7.98 12.68
N LYS A 172 8.66 8.65 12.79
CA LYS A 172 8.15 9.59 11.79
C LYS A 172 9.03 10.85 11.60
N GLU A 173 9.88 11.16 12.58
CA GLU A 173 10.77 12.33 12.58
C GLU A 173 12.16 11.95 12.01
N GLY A 174 12.37 10.66 11.72
CA GLY A 174 13.63 10.13 11.21
C GLY A 174 14.65 9.80 12.29
N GLY A 175 14.24 9.80 13.57
CA GLY A 175 15.05 9.31 14.68
C GLY A 175 15.10 7.79 14.71
N GLN A 176 16.23 7.20 15.13
CA GLN A 176 16.30 5.75 15.32
C GLN A 176 15.33 5.33 16.44
N TRP A 177 14.41 4.42 16.10
CA TRP A 177 13.46 3.88 17.05
C TRP A 177 14.16 2.84 17.95
N ASN A 178 14.13 3.09 19.25
CA ASN A 178 14.83 2.34 20.29
C ASN A 178 13.90 1.48 21.17
N GLY A 179 12.65 1.26 20.74
CA GLY A 179 11.69 0.46 21.50
C GLY A 179 10.72 1.27 22.37
N GLN A 180 10.91 2.59 22.51
CA GLN A 180 10.07 3.42 23.38
C GLN A 180 8.94 4.10 22.59
N LEU A 181 7.80 4.30 23.25
CA LEU A 181 6.74 5.17 22.74
C LEU A 181 7.18 6.63 22.91
N PRO A 182 6.84 7.53 21.97
CA PRO A 182 7.07 8.96 22.16
C PRO A 182 6.35 9.42 23.44
N SER A 183 7.07 10.18 24.27
CA SER A 183 6.59 10.77 25.53
C SER A 183 5.44 11.74 25.34
#